data_AF-A0A258CD65-F1
#
_entry.id   AF-A0A258CD65-F1
#
_cell.length_a   1.000
_cell.length_b   1.000
_cell.length_c   1.000
_cell.angle_alpha   90.00
_cell.angle_beta   90.00
_cell.angle_gamma   90.00
#
_symmetry.space_group_name_H-M   'P 1'
#
loop_
_entity.id
_entity.type
_entity.pdbx_description
1 polymer ?
#
loop_
_entity_poly.entity_id
_entity_poly.type
_entity_poly.pdbx_seq_one_letter_code
_entity_poly.pdbx_strand_id
1 'polypeptide(L)' 'MSYQHHYTDGTPIHYPLGKVVCIGRNYAEHAKELNNPVPTEPLLFIKPGSCAVALDGGFGIPADRGAVHYEAEIAVL' A
#
# COMPACT_ATOMS: atom_id res chain seq x y z
N MET A 1 5.51 15.31 -8.19
CA MET A 1 6.56 15.18 -7.16
C MET A 1 6.82 13.71 -6.95
N SER A 2 8.08 13.27 -6.97
CA SER A 2 8.43 11.89 -6.64
C SER A 2 8.39 11.70 -5.12
N TYR A 3 7.81 10.60 -4.65
CA TYR A 3 7.81 10.25 -3.23
C TYR A 3 9.24 10.14 -2.66
N GLN A 4 9.41 10.51 -1.39
CA GLN A 4 10.64 10.35 -0.61
C GLN A 4 10.29 9.77 0.77
N HIS A 5 11.09 8.82 1.24
CA HIS A 5 10.95 8.25 2.58
C HIS A 5 11.30 9.29 3.65
N HIS A 6 10.50 9.36 4.71
CA HIS A 6 10.74 10.20 5.88
C HIS A 6 10.53 9.40 7.16
N TYR A 7 11.29 9.72 8.20
CA TYR A 7 10.96 9.32 9.56
C TYR A 7 9.69 10.06 10.04
N THR A 8 9.14 9.63 11.18
CA THR A 8 7.92 10.22 11.77
C THR A 8 8.10 11.68 12.21
N ASP A 9 9.34 12.14 12.37
CA ASP A 9 9.69 13.54 12.67
C ASP A 9 9.89 14.40 11.40
N GLY A 10 9.69 13.82 10.21
CA GLY A 10 9.90 14.48 8.92
C GLY A 10 11.33 14.47 8.41
N THR A 11 12.29 13.85 9.12
CA THR A 11 13.68 13.72 8.65
C THR A 11 13.73 12.80 7.42
N PRO A 12 14.34 13.21 6.29
CA PRO A 12 14.40 12.37 5.09
C PRO A 12 15.32 11.16 5.28
N ILE A 13 14.93 10.04 4.66
CA ILE A 13 15.70 8.80 4.61
C ILE A 13 16.32 8.66 3.21
N HIS A 14 17.62 8.34 3.15
CA HIS A 14 18.40 8.32 1.91
C HIS A 14 18.33 7.00 1.11
N TYR A 15 17.42 6.09 1.47
CA TYR A 15 17.22 4.87 0.69
C TYR A 15 16.45 5.16 -0.60
N PRO A 16 16.81 4.52 -1.72
CA PRO A 16 16.07 4.68 -2.96
C PRO A 16 14.73 3.94 -2.88
N LEU A 17 13.70 4.52 -3.47
CA LEU A 17 12.43 3.84 -3.66
C LEU A 17 12.53 2.83 -4.81
N GLY A 18 12.53 1.54 -4.48
CA GLY A 18 12.46 0.47 -5.47
C GLY A 18 11.02 0.06 -5.76
N LYS A 19 10.47 -0.78 -4.90
CA LYS A 19 9.14 -1.39 -5.03
C LYS A 19 8.50 -1.58 -3.66
N VAL A 20 7.18 -1.70 -3.61
CA VAL A 20 6.44 -2.09 -2.42
C VAL A 20 5.94 -3.51 -2.61
N VAL A 21 6.40 -4.43 -1.76
CA VAL A 21 5.91 -5.82 -1.73
C VAL A 21 4.73 -5.87 -0.75
N CYS A 22 3.59 -6.37 -1.20
CA CYS A 22 2.34 -6.40 -0.45
C CYS A 22 1.88 -7.85 -0.24
N ILE A 23 1.07 -8.06 0.79
CA ILE A 23 0.46 -9.35 1.12
C ILE A 23 -1.06 -9.21 1.17
N GLY A 24 -1.75 -9.93 0.30
CA GLY A 24 -3.21 -9.96 0.28
C GLY A 24 -3.77 -10.96 1.30
N ARG A 25 -4.97 -10.67 1.82
CA ARG A 25 -5.72 -11.54 2.73
C ARG A 25 -4.94 -11.95 4.00
N ASN A 26 -4.12 -11.04 4.54
CA ASN A 26 -3.34 -11.26 5.76
C ASN A 26 -4.14 -11.03 7.06
N TYR A 27 -5.46 -10.81 6.95
CA TYR A 27 -6.40 -10.69 8.07
C TYR A 27 -7.62 -11.56 7.80
N ALA A 28 -7.94 -12.47 8.73
CA ALA A 28 -9.01 -13.47 8.54
C ALA A 28 -10.39 -12.85 8.29
N GLU A 29 -10.73 -11.77 8.99
CA GLU A 29 -12.02 -11.07 8.79
C GLU A 29 -12.10 -10.39 7.42
N HIS A 30 -11.00 -9.82 6.93
CA HIS A 30 -10.96 -9.22 5.59
C HIS A 30 -11.09 -10.28 4.47
N ALA A 31 -10.53 -11.48 4.66
CA ALA A 31 -10.77 -12.58 3.73
C ALA A 31 -12.27 -12.96 3.67
N LYS A 32 -12.95 -12.98 4.83
CA LYS A 32 -14.39 -13.29 4.92
C LYS A 32 -15.29 -12.22 4.29
N GLU A 33 -14.94 -10.94 4.44
CA GLU A 33 -15.71 -9.79 3.89
C GLU A 33 -16.02 -9.97 2.39
N LEU A 34 -15.02 -10.47 1.66
CA LEU A 34 -15.11 -10.71 0.21
C LEU A 34 -15.45 -12.17 -0.13
N ASN A 35 -15.95 -12.94 0.85
CA ASN A 35 -16.28 -14.37 0.75
C ASN A 35 -15.14 -15.23 0.19
N ASN A 36 -13.91 -14.92 0.60
CA ASN A 36 -12.70 -15.62 0.17
C ASN A 36 -12.19 -16.59 1.24
N PRO A 37 -11.60 -17.73 0.85
CA PRO A 37 -10.88 -18.58 1.80
C PRO A 37 -9.60 -17.88 2.29
N VAL A 38 -9.21 -18.19 3.53
CA VAL A 38 -7.87 -17.86 4.03
C VAL A 38 -6.85 -18.69 3.23
N PRO A 39 -5.89 -18.07 2.55
CA PRO A 39 -4.95 -18.80 1.71
C PRO A 39 -3.98 -19.63 2.56
N THR A 40 -3.54 -20.77 2.04
CA THR A 40 -2.59 -21.66 2.71
C THR A 40 -1.14 -21.21 2.57
N GLU A 41 -0.87 -20.31 1.62
CA GLU A 41 0.42 -19.66 1.37
C GLU A 41 0.20 -18.15 1.20
N PRO A 42 1.20 -17.31 1.50
CA PRO A 42 1.07 -15.85 1.33
C PRO A 42 0.72 -15.44 -0.10
N LEU A 43 -0.37 -14.69 -0.27
CA LEU A 43 -0.72 -14.08 -1.55
C LEU A 43 0.10 -12.80 -1.75
N LEU A 44 1.19 -12.88 -2.50
CA LEU A 44 2.10 -11.75 -2.71
C LEU A 44 1.79 -11.02 -4.02
N PHE A 45 1.88 -9.69 -3.98
CA PHE A 45 1.87 -8.84 -5.16
C PHE A 45 2.80 -7.63 -4.96
N ILE A 46 3.11 -6.91 -6.05
CA ILE A 46 4.05 -5.80 -6.02
C ILE A 46 3.38 -4.55 -6.58
N LYS A 47 3.60 -3.41 -5.93
CA LYS A 47 3.36 -2.10 -6.53
C LYS A 47 4.70 -1.45 -6.91
N PRO A 48 4.82 -0.87 -8.12
CA PRO A 48 6.05 -0.20 -8.55
C PRO A 48 6.28 1.07 -7.73
N GLY A 49 7.54 1.50 -7.56
CA GLY A 49 7.85 2.76 -6.85
C GLY A 49 7.11 3.98 -7.40
N SER A 50 6.77 4.00 -8.69
CA SER A 50 5.98 5.07 -9.30
C SER A 50 4.56 5.23 -8.74
N CYS A 51 4.04 4.28 -7.95
CA CYS A 51 2.73 4.39 -7.32
C CYS A 51 2.76 5.06 -5.93
N ALA A 52 3.94 5.22 -5.33
CA ALA A 52 4.04 5.78 -3.99
C ALA A 52 3.87 7.30 -4.03
N VAL A 53 3.10 7.83 -3.09
CA VAL A 53 2.84 9.26 -2.90
C VAL A 53 2.87 9.57 -1.41
N ALA A 54 3.10 10.85 -1.06
CA ALA A 54 2.95 11.29 0.32
C ALA A 54 1.48 11.15 0.76
N LEU A 55 1.26 10.68 1.98
CA LEU A 55 -0.07 10.63 2.57
C LEU A 55 -0.50 12.02 3.08
N ASP A 56 0.46 12.80 3.57
CA ASP A 56 0.25 14.15 4.06
C ASP A 56 -0.21 15.09 2.94
N GLY A 57 -1.20 15.94 3.25
CA GLY A 57 -1.78 16.87 2.28
C GLY A 57 -2.78 16.25 1.29
N GLY A 58 -3.03 14.93 1.41
CA GLY A 58 -3.95 14.20 0.55
C GLY A 58 -3.37 13.83 -0.81
N PHE A 59 -4.07 12.93 -1.52
CA PHE A 59 -3.64 12.43 -2.83
C PHE A 59 -4.85 12.26 -3.77
N GLY A 60 -4.59 12.29 -5.07
CA GLY A 60 -5.62 12.10 -6.09
C GLY A 60 -5.97 10.63 -6.29
N ILE A 61 -7.25 10.35 -6.59
CA ILE A 61 -7.73 9.03 -7.01
C ILE A 61 -8.27 9.11 -8.45
N PRO A 62 -8.18 8.02 -9.24
CA PRO A 62 -8.81 7.98 -10.57
C PRO A 62 -10.32 8.19 -10.48
N ALA A 63 -10.86 9.08 -11.33
CA ALA A 63 -12.29 9.38 -11.36
C ALA A 63 -13.05 8.60 -12.47
N ASP A 64 -12.32 7.95 -13.38
CA ASP A 64 -12.83 7.32 -14.60
C ASP A 64 -12.72 5.78 -14.58
N ARG A 65 -12.37 5.17 -13.44
CA ARG A 65 -12.08 3.72 -13.31
C ARG A 65 -12.98 2.96 -12.34
N GLY A 66 -14.13 3.53 -11.99
CA GLY A 66 -15.06 2.95 -11.02
C GLY A 66 -14.68 3.26 -9.57
N ALA A 67 -15.19 2.47 -8.63
CA ALA A 67 -14.97 2.69 -7.20
C ALA A 67 -13.51 2.41 -6.81
N VAL A 68 -12.91 3.32 -6.04
CA VAL A 68 -11.59 3.17 -5.46
C VAL A 68 -11.77 2.91 -3.96
N HIS A 69 -11.38 1.72 -3.51
CA HIS A 69 -11.52 1.30 -2.12
C HIS A 69 -10.22 1.63 -1.35
N TYR A 70 -10.35 1.91 -0.05
CA TYR A 70 -9.22 2.14 0.83
C TYR A 70 -8.89 0.87 1.62
N GLU A 71 -7.60 0.57 1.78
CA GLU A 71 -7.08 -0.55 2.56
C GLU A 71 -5.89 -0.02 3.37
N ALA A 72 -6.07 0.12 4.68
CA ALA A 72 -5.01 0.60 5.57
C ALA A 72 -4.15 -0.57 6.03
N GLU A 73 -2.83 -0.44 5.91
CA GLU A 73 -1.87 -1.50 6.21
C GLU A 73 -0.69 -0.96 7.05
N ILE A 74 -0.06 -1.85 7.81
CA ILE A 74 1.23 -1.57 8.44
C ILE A 74 2.31 -1.71 7.37
N ALA A 75 3.04 -0.63 7.11
CA ALA A 75 4.19 -0.65 6.22
C ALA A 75 5.49 -0.89 7.00
N VAL A 76 6.41 -1.66 6.42
CA VAL A 76 7.77 -1.88 6.93
C VAL A 76 8.75 -1.40 5.86
N LEU A 77 9.68 -0.52 6.26
CA LEU A 77 10.76 0.00 5.41
C LEU A 77 12.00 -0.89 5.48
#